data_AF-A0A0S9SI25-F1
#
_entry.id   AF-A0A0S9SI25-F1
#
_cell.length_a   1.000
_cell.length_b   1.000
_cell.length_c   1.000
_cell.angle_alpha   90.00
_cell.angle_beta   90.00
_cell.angle_gamma   90.00
#
_symmetry.space_group_name_H-M   'P 1'
#
loop_
_entity.id
_entity.type
_entity.pdbx_description
1 polymer ?
#
loop_
_entity_poly.entity_id
_entity_poly.type
_entity_poly.pdbx_seq_one_letter_code
_entity_poly.pdbx_strand_id
1 'polypeptide(L)'
;MTAQTEGAGPAAPLALRALLVEVNDLKRVHSAGRTGSIAERLFAQGWGALTGGAPPEAVALDITAKALAAARLCDLDAAFLASAGLDEAAVAEVLVSGLDAVAGSVDPALRDRLRAALRQPATSVQGPLPGFVAALAHQPRAGVTCPGKPRILLEPPENHAEHCLMVAVYGVVLSPFYRADPTQVFLAAMAHHFHNAAMPDAGFTGEMLLGDHLLPIMARTTQWALDELDPALRETMERARAILPDDATAEGRAFHAADCIDRVLQIAQHLQAASLTMGTVLDDMELVHAGPVKSFHDRVLADMRIP
;
A
#
# COMPACT_ATOMS: atom_id res chain seq x y z
N MET A 1 38.67 3.33 -19.54
CA MET A 1 38.23 2.60 -18.32
C MET A 1 36.81 2.12 -18.58
N THR A 2 36.69 0.85 -18.91
CA THR A 2 35.45 0.11 -19.13
C THR A 2 34.74 -0.07 -17.79
N ALA A 3 33.64 0.66 -17.58
CA ALA A 3 32.76 0.45 -16.43
C ALA A 3 31.96 -0.84 -16.66
N GLN A 4 32.06 -1.73 -15.69
CA GLN A 4 31.43 -3.05 -15.66
C GLN A 4 29.91 -2.94 -15.81
N THR A 5 29.39 -3.55 -16.87
CA THR A 5 27.99 -4.00 -16.94
C THR A 5 27.86 -5.23 -16.05
N GLU A 6 27.56 -5.05 -14.77
CA GLU A 6 27.07 -6.10 -13.89
C GLU A 6 25.56 -5.93 -13.69
N GLY A 7 24.80 -7.00 -14.01
CA GLY A 7 23.34 -7.07 -13.83
C GLY A 7 22.56 -7.37 -15.12
N ALA A 8 22.82 -8.49 -15.80
CA ALA A 8 22.10 -8.87 -17.03
C ALA A 8 20.68 -9.44 -16.81
N GLY A 9 20.12 -9.31 -15.59
CA GLY A 9 18.79 -9.80 -15.21
C GLY A 9 17.80 -8.67 -14.92
N PRO A 10 16.49 -8.95 -14.90
CA PRO A 10 15.49 -7.95 -14.54
C PRO A 10 15.70 -7.47 -13.10
N ALA A 11 15.59 -6.17 -12.87
CA ALA A 11 15.64 -5.59 -11.52
C ALA A 11 14.30 -5.68 -10.78
N ALA A 12 13.19 -5.97 -11.47
CA ALA A 12 11.87 -6.16 -10.88
C ALA A 12 11.00 -7.10 -11.75
N PRO A 13 10.03 -7.81 -11.17
CA PRO A 13 9.15 -8.75 -11.89
C PRO A 13 8.02 -8.02 -12.64
N LEU A 14 8.16 -7.83 -13.95
CA LEU A 14 7.18 -7.14 -14.80
C LEU A 14 5.75 -7.72 -14.68
N ALA A 15 5.62 -9.03 -14.49
CA ALA A 15 4.34 -9.71 -14.36
C ALA A 15 3.48 -9.17 -13.19
N LEU A 16 4.10 -8.61 -12.15
CA LEU A 16 3.39 -8.03 -11.01
C LEU A 16 2.85 -6.62 -11.28
N ARG A 17 3.25 -5.94 -12.37
CA ARG A 17 2.89 -4.54 -12.62
C ARG A 17 1.39 -4.28 -12.53
N ALA A 18 0.57 -5.11 -13.18
CA ALA A 18 -0.88 -4.92 -13.20
C ALA A 18 -1.50 -5.00 -11.78
N LEU A 19 -1.06 -5.98 -10.99
CA LEU A 19 -1.47 -6.12 -9.60
C LEU A 19 -1.07 -4.90 -8.77
N LEU A 20 0.17 -4.44 -8.89
CA LEU A 20 0.65 -3.31 -8.08
C LEU A 20 -0.10 -2.02 -8.43
N VAL A 21 -0.42 -1.78 -9.70
CA VAL A 21 -1.29 -0.67 -10.13
C VAL A 21 -2.65 -0.75 -9.44
N GLU A 22 -3.31 -1.90 -9.51
CA GLU A 22 -4.66 -2.08 -8.96
C GLU A 22 -4.69 -1.94 -7.42
N VAL A 23 -3.72 -2.51 -6.72
CA VAL A 23 -3.62 -2.37 -5.26
C VAL A 23 -3.31 -0.92 -4.86
N ASN A 24 -2.65 -0.13 -5.71
CA ASN A 24 -2.39 1.30 -5.44
C ASN A 24 -3.66 2.12 -5.26
N ASP A 25 -4.76 1.72 -5.92
CA ASP A 25 -6.03 2.43 -5.86
C ASP A 25 -6.65 2.42 -4.46
N LEU A 26 -6.26 1.49 -3.59
CA LEU A 26 -6.74 1.42 -2.20
C LEU A 26 -6.41 2.66 -1.37
N LYS A 27 -5.44 3.48 -1.80
CA LYS A 27 -5.15 4.80 -1.22
C LYS A 27 -6.25 5.83 -1.49
N ARG A 28 -7.24 5.51 -2.34
CA ARG A 28 -8.28 6.45 -2.80
C ARG A 28 -9.68 5.89 -2.68
N VAL A 29 -9.82 4.63 -2.27
CA VAL A 29 -11.12 4.02 -2.03
C VAL A 29 -11.60 4.42 -0.64
N HIS A 30 -12.65 5.24 -0.60
CA HIS A 30 -13.35 5.65 0.60
C HIS A 30 -14.77 5.11 0.59
N SER A 31 -15.27 4.72 1.76
CA SER A 31 -16.64 4.23 1.92
C SER A 31 -17.42 5.05 2.93
N ALA A 32 -18.72 5.17 2.69
CA ALA A 32 -19.63 5.86 3.59
C ALA A 32 -19.55 5.29 5.02
N GLY A 33 -19.47 6.18 6.02
CA GLY A 33 -19.41 5.80 7.43
C GLY A 33 -18.05 5.27 7.90
N ARG A 34 -17.01 5.26 7.05
CA ARG A 34 -15.64 4.88 7.40
C ARG A 34 -14.71 6.08 7.20
N THR A 35 -13.82 6.31 8.15
CA THR A 35 -12.79 7.37 8.04
C THR A 35 -11.59 6.83 7.26
N GLY A 36 -10.93 7.71 6.50
CA GLY A 36 -9.74 7.36 5.74
C GLY A 36 -10.01 6.52 4.48
N SER A 37 -8.94 6.22 3.74
CA SER A 37 -8.97 5.25 2.65
C SER A 37 -8.87 3.81 3.18
N ILE A 38 -9.07 2.81 2.32
CA ILE A 38 -8.82 1.40 2.70
C ILE A 38 -7.37 1.24 3.17
N ALA A 39 -6.41 1.86 2.48
CA ALA A 39 -5.01 1.77 2.84
C ALA A 39 -4.72 2.41 4.22
N GLU A 40 -5.30 3.56 4.54
CA GLU A 40 -5.15 4.17 5.87
C GLU A 40 -5.69 3.24 6.98
N ARG A 41 -6.85 2.60 6.76
CA ARG A 41 -7.45 1.69 7.75
C ARG A 41 -6.63 0.42 7.94
N LEU A 42 -6.11 -0.15 6.86
CA LEU A 42 -5.24 -1.33 6.93
C LEU A 42 -3.89 -1.00 7.59
N PHE A 43 -3.36 0.21 7.42
CA PHE A 43 -2.19 0.69 8.16
C PHE A 43 -2.47 0.72 9.67
N ALA A 44 -3.58 1.33 10.07
CA ALA A 44 -4.01 1.37 11.47
C ALA A 44 -4.27 -0.04 12.02
N GLN A 45 -4.90 -0.93 11.25
CA GLN A 45 -5.13 -2.33 11.65
C GLN A 45 -3.81 -3.10 11.86
N GLY A 46 -2.82 -2.89 10.98
CA GLY A 46 -1.50 -3.50 11.13
C GLY A 46 -0.81 -3.06 12.42
N TRP A 47 -0.82 -1.76 12.72
CA TRP A 47 -0.28 -1.24 13.98
C TRP A 47 -1.08 -1.68 15.21
N GLY A 48 -2.41 -1.74 15.13
CA GLY A 48 -3.26 -2.25 16.19
C GLY A 48 -2.97 -3.72 16.51
N ALA A 49 -2.74 -4.55 15.49
CA ALA A 49 -2.35 -5.94 15.71
C ALA A 49 -0.94 -6.05 16.33
N LEU A 50 0.05 -5.29 15.84
CA LEU A 50 1.42 -5.32 16.36
C LEU A 50 1.49 -4.87 17.82
N THR A 51 0.84 -3.75 18.17
CA THR A 51 0.76 -3.26 19.55
C THR A 51 -0.09 -4.14 20.46
N GLY A 52 -0.99 -4.93 19.88
CA GLY A 52 -1.72 -5.99 20.57
C GLY A 52 -0.90 -7.27 20.80
N GLY A 53 0.36 -7.30 20.37
CA GLY A 53 1.28 -8.42 20.55
C GLY A 53 1.12 -9.53 19.50
N ALA A 54 0.44 -9.27 18.37
CA ALA A 54 0.33 -10.25 17.30
C ALA A 54 1.72 -10.55 16.69
N PRO A 55 2.01 -11.82 16.31
CA PRO A 55 3.27 -12.16 15.66
C PRO A 55 3.46 -11.35 14.37
N PRO A 56 4.62 -10.71 14.14
CA PRO A 56 4.82 -9.84 12.98
C PRO A 56 4.59 -10.51 11.62
N GLU A 57 4.99 -11.78 11.48
CA GLU A 57 4.74 -12.55 10.25
C GLU A 57 3.24 -12.72 9.98
N ALA A 58 2.45 -13.00 11.01
CA ALA A 58 1.01 -13.15 10.88
C ALA A 58 0.36 -11.82 10.46
N VAL A 59 0.81 -10.69 11.02
CA VAL A 59 0.34 -9.36 10.61
C VAL A 59 0.70 -9.06 9.17
N ALA A 60 1.94 -9.33 8.76
CA ALA A 60 2.40 -9.10 7.39
C ALA A 60 1.55 -9.87 6.37
N LEU A 61 1.25 -11.15 6.64
CA LEU A 61 0.42 -11.98 5.77
C LEU A 61 -1.05 -11.54 5.77
N ASP A 62 -1.63 -11.30 6.95
CA ASP A 62 -3.04 -10.92 7.09
C ASP A 62 -3.34 -9.58 6.40
N ILE A 63 -2.53 -8.55 6.65
CA ILE A 63 -2.70 -7.22 6.04
C ILE A 63 -2.47 -7.27 4.52
N THR A 64 -1.45 -8.00 4.06
CA THR A 64 -1.20 -8.18 2.62
C THR A 64 -2.36 -8.92 1.95
N ALA A 65 -2.88 -9.98 2.57
CA ALA A 65 -3.98 -10.75 2.00
C ALA A 65 -5.27 -9.92 1.93
N LYS A 66 -5.56 -9.12 2.96
CA LYS A 66 -6.68 -8.17 2.97
C LYS A 66 -6.54 -7.10 1.89
N ALA A 67 -5.34 -6.54 1.70
CA ALA A 67 -5.09 -5.57 0.63
C ALA A 67 -5.32 -6.19 -0.76
N LEU A 68 -4.81 -7.40 -1.00
CA LEU A 68 -5.01 -8.08 -2.28
C LEU A 68 -6.49 -8.43 -2.54
N ALA A 69 -7.23 -8.88 -1.52
CA ALA A 69 -8.67 -9.11 -1.65
C ALA A 69 -9.44 -7.80 -1.92
N ALA A 70 -9.07 -6.71 -1.23
CA ALA A 70 -9.68 -5.40 -1.37
C ALA A 70 -9.46 -4.77 -2.74
N ALA A 71 -8.44 -5.19 -3.51
CA ALA A 71 -8.22 -4.70 -4.88
C ALA A 71 -9.47 -4.87 -5.77
N ARG A 72 -10.23 -5.97 -5.57
CA ARG A 72 -11.51 -6.22 -6.26
C ARG A 72 -12.73 -5.97 -5.40
N LEU A 73 -12.67 -6.33 -4.13
CA LEU A 73 -13.81 -6.26 -3.24
C LEU A 73 -14.01 -4.88 -2.61
N CYS A 74 -13.03 -4.00 -2.73
CA CYS A 74 -12.99 -2.73 -2.02
C CYS A 74 -13.28 -2.95 -0.53
N ASP A 75 -14.32 -2.30 -0.01
CA ASP A 75 -14.71 -2.30 1.40
C ASP A 75 -15.69 -3.44 1.77
N LEU A 76 -15.94 -4.39 0.87
CA LEU A 76 -16.65 -5.65 1.16
C LEU A 76 -15.74 -6.59 1.97
N ASP A 77 -15.32 -6.13 3.14
CA ASP A 77 -14.44 -6.81 4.07
C ASP A 77 -15.18 -7.86 4.93
N ALA A 78 -14.42 -8.61 5.75
CA ALA A 78 -14.99 -9.65 6.60
C ALA A 78 -16.11 -9.12 7.52
N ALA A 79 -15.92 -7.93 8.09
CA ALA A 79 -16.88 -7.32 8.99
C ALA A 79 -18.19 -6.94 8.27
N PHE A 80 -18.08 -6.34 7.08
CA PHE A 80 -19.24 -6.01 6.28
C PHE A 80 -20.00 -7.27 5.84
N LEU A 81 -19.30 -8.25 5.27
CA LEU A 81 -19.90 -9.50 4.79
C LEU A 81 -20.61 -10.27 5.92
N ALA A 82 -20.00 -10.35 7.09
CA ALA A 82 -20.63 -10.93 8.27
C ALA A 82 -21.87 -10.13 8.72
N SER A 83 -21.81 -8.80 8.72
CA SER A 83 -22.96 -7.94 9.04
C SER A 83 -24.12 -8.08 8.04
N ALA A 84 -23.81 -8.45 6.79
CA ALA A 84 -24.77 -8.76 5.75
C ALA A 84 -25.37 -10.18 5.87
N GLY A 85 -24.93 -10.97 6.85
CA GLY A 85 -25.50 -12.28 7.18
C GLY A 85 -24.77 -13.48 6.62
N LEU A 86 -23.56 -13.31 6.06
CA LEU A 86 -22.73 -14.45 5.67
C LEU A 86 -22.10 -15.10 6.92
N ASP A 87 -22.02 -16.42 6.90
CA ASP A 87 -21.24 -17.16 7.90
C ASP A 87 -19.73 -17.06 7.63
N GLU A 88 -18.92 -17.50 8.60
CA GLU A 88 -17.46 -17.39 8.53
C GLU A 88 -16.85 -18.09 7.31
N ALA A 89 -17.41 -19.24 6.91
CA ALA A 89 -16.93 -19.99 5.75
C ALA A 89 -17.21 -19.24 4.45
N ALA A 90 -18.43 -18.72 4.29
CA ALA A 90 -18.81 -17.92 3.12
C ALA A 90 -18.02 -16.60 3.04
N VAL A 91 -17.77 -15.94 4.18
CA VAL A 91 -16.90 -14.75 4.23
C VAL A 91 -15.50 -15.09 3.72
N ALA A 92 -14.88 -16.15 4.25
CA ALA A 92 -13.55 -16.57 3.82
C ALA A 92 -13.50 -16.92 2.33
N GLU A 93 -14.52 -17.61 1.80
CA GLU A 93 -14.62 -17.93 0.37
C GLU A 93 -14.66 -16.68 -0.51
N VAL A 94 -15.48 -15.68 -0.16
CA VAL A 94 -15.55 -14.40 -0.89
C VAL A 94 -14.21 -13.68 -0.88
N LEU A 95 -13.56 -13.56 0.28
CA LEU A 95 -12.27 -12.87 0.39
C LEU A 95 -11.17 -13.59 -0.40
N VAL A 96 -11.12 -14.93 -0.33
CA VAL A 96 -10.18 -15.73 -1.14
C VAL A 96 -10.45 -15.55 -2.63
N SER A 97 -11.72 -15.50 -3.05
CA SER A 97 -12.09 -15.23 -4.44
C SER A 97 -11.62 -13.85 -4.90
N GLY A 98 -11.73 -12.83 -4.04
CA GLY A 98 -11.20 -11.49 -4.30
C GLY A 98 -9.68 -11.49 -4.50
N LEU A 99 -8.94 -12.19 -3.63
CA LEU A 99 -7.49 -12.36 -3.78
C LEU A 99 -7.13 -13.10 -5.08
N ASP A 100 -7.83 -14.20 -5.37
CA ASP A 100 -7.54 -15.05 -6.53
C ASP A 100 -7.77 -14.35 -7.87
N ALA A 101 -8.68 -13.38 -7.90
CA ALA A 101 -8.95 -12.56 -9.08
C ALA A 101 -7.77 -11.65 -9.49
N VAL A 102 -6.80 -11.40 -8.60
CA VAL A 102 -5.65 -10.52 -8.87
C VAL A 102 -4.29 -11.18 -8.63
N ALA A 103 -4.23 -12.26 -7.85
CA ALA A 103 -2.98 -12.91 -7.42
C ALA A 103 -2.38 -13.90 -8.44
N GLY A 104 -2.79 -13.84 -9.72
CA GLY A 104 -2.33 -14.76 -10.77
C GLY A 104 -0.81 -14.74 -10.98
N SER A 105 -0.17 -13.58 -10.80
CA SER A 105 1.27 -13.38 -10.96
C SER A 105 2.07 -13.40 -9.65
N VAL A 106 1.40 -13.58 -8.51
CA VAL A 106 2.06 -13.71 -7.19
C VAL A 106 2.73 -15.07 -7.11
N ASP A 107 3.90 -15.12 -6.46
CA ASP A 107 4.60 -16.38 -6.18
C ASP A 107 3.63 -17.42 -5.57
N PRO A 108 3.57 -18.66 -6.10
CA PRO A 108 2.57 -19.64 -5.67
C PRO A 108 2.62 -19.94 -4.17
N ALA A 109 3.81 -20.04 -3.57
CA ALA A 109 3.95 -20.36 -2.16
C ALA A 109 3.50 -19.19 -1.28
N LEU A 110 3.83 -17.95 -1.66
CA LEU A 110 3.30 -16.77 -0.99
C LEU A 110 1.77 -16.70 -1.12
N ARG A 111 1.24 -16.89 -2.32
CA ARG A 111 -0.20 -16.87 -2.58
C ARG A 111 -0.96 -17.86 -1.70
N ASP A 112 -0.45 -19.07 -1.55
CA ASP A 112 -1.10 -20.09 -0.71
C ASP A 112 -1.08 -19.71 0.78
N ARG A 113 -0.02 -19.06 1.26
CA ARG A 113 0.03 -18.49 2.63
C ARG A 113 -0.98 -17.36 2.82
N LEU A 114 -1.12 -16.47 1.84
CA LEU A 114 -2.10 -15.38 1.90
C LEU A 114 -3.55 -15.91 1.88
N ARG A 115 -3.84 -16.93 1.07
CA ARG A 115 -5.14 -17.63 1.10
C ARG A 115 -5.41 -18.26 2.46
N ALA A 116 -4.41 -18.89 3.06
CA ALA A 116 -4.54 -19.48 4.39
C ALA A 116 -4.85 -18.42 5.44
N ALA A 117 -4.21 -17.25 5.38
CA ALA A 117 -4.49 -16.13 6.28
C ALA A 117 -5.94 -15.62 6.17
N LEU A 118 -6.55 -15.62 4.97
CA LEU A 118 -7.97 -15.25 4.81
C LEU A 118 -8.94 -16.33 5.29
N ARG A 119 -8.58 -17.62 5.14
CA ARG A 119 -9.42 -18.74 5.60
C ARG A 119 -9.39 -18.94 7.10
N GLN A 120 -8.27 -18.63 7.72
CA GLN A 120 -8.05 -18.79 9.16
C GLN A 120 -7.41 -17.51 9.68
N PRO A 121 -8.18 -16.42 9.79
CA PRO A 121 -7.67 -15.15 10.30
C PRO A 121 -7.06 -15.36 11.68
N ALA A 122 -5.86 -14.83 11.90
CA ALA A 122 -5.23 -14.89 13.20
C ALA A 122 -6.12 -14.14 14.22
N THR A 123 -6.45 -14.79 15.32
CA THR A 123 -7.11 -14.13 16.45
C THR A 123 -6.11 -13.20 17.11
N SER A 124 -6.15 -11.92 16.75
CA SER A 124 -5.33 -10.86 17.33
C SER A 124 -6.20 -9.94 18.18
N VAL A 125 -5.73 -9.65 19.39
CA VAL A 125 -6.27 -8.56 20.19
C VAL A 125 -5.75 -7.26 19.57
N GLN A 126 -6.62 -6.27 19.36
CA GLN A 126 -6.18 -4.95 18.91
C GLN A 126 -5.62 -4.19 20.12
N GLY A 127 -4.36 -3.78 20.04
CA GLY A 127 -3.70 -2.92 21.02
C GLY A 127 -4.03 -1.43 20.82
N PRO A 128 -3.57 -0.56 21.73
CA PRO A 128 -3.71 0.88 21.57
C PRO A 128 -2.91 1.37 20.37
N LEU A 129 -3.53 2.20 19.54
CA LEU A 129 -2.83 2.83 18.41
C LEU A 129 -1.89 3.93 18.91
N PRO A 130 -0.60 3.90 18.54
CA PRO A 130 0.32 5.01 18.78
C PRO A 130 -0.17 6.30 18.09
N GLY A 131 0.11 7.45 18.69
CA GLY A 131 -0.21 8.76 18.14
C GLY A 131 0.41 9.01 16.77
N PHE A 132 1.60 8.45 16.50
CA PHE A 132 2.22 8.54 15.17
C PHE A 132 1.34 7.95 14.06
N VAL A 133 0.47 6.97 14.35
CA VAL A 133 -0.40 6.35 13.33
C VAL A 133 -1.37 7.38 12.77
N ALA A 134 -2.03 8.12 13.67
CA ALA A 134 -2.93 9.19 13.27
C ALA A 134 -2.14 10.36 12.63
N ALA A 135 -0.96 10.69 13.15
CA ALA A 135 -0.15 11.77 12.58
C ALA A 135 0.25 11.49 11.12
N LEU A 136 0.67 10.27 10.80
CA LEU A 136 1.03 9.88 9.44
C LEU A 136 -0.18 9.83 8.48
N ALA A 137 -1.36 9.48 8.98
CA ALA A 137 -2.60 9.52 8.20
C ALA A 137 -3.04 10.96 7.87
N HIS A 138 -2.81 11.90 8.78
CA HIS A 138 -3.16 13.32 8.56
C HIS A 138 -2.07 14.11 7.84
N GLN A 139 -0.85 13.57 7.72
CA GLN A 139 0.23 14.26 7.05
C GLN A 139 0.28 13.90 5.56
N PRO A 140 -0.02 14.85 4.65
CA PRO A 140 0.14 14.63 3.22
C PRO A 140 1.62 14.56 2.86
N ARG A 141 1.95 13.76 1.85
CA ARG A 141 3.26 13.78 1.22
C ARG A 141 3.48 15.07 0.44
N ALA A 142 4.75 15.42 0.23
CA ALA A 142 5.16 16.67 -0.40
C ALA A 142 4.77 16.85 -1.89
N GLY A 143 4.22 15.83 -2.54
CA GLY A 143 3.97 15.84 -3.99
C GLY A 143 5.26 15.77 -4.83
N VAL A 144 5.21 16.25 -6.07
CA VAL A 144 6.37 16.21 -6.97
C VAL A 144 7.27 17.41 -6.69
N THR A 145 8.47 17.14 -6.18
CA THR A 145 9.47 18.16 -5.84
C THR A 145 10.76 17.94 -6.62
N CYS A 146 11.39 19.05 -7.01
CA CYS A 146 12.67 19.06 -7.72
C CYS A 146 13.41 20.36 -7.37
N PRO A 147 14.67 20.31 -6.89
CA PRO A 147 15.45 21.50 -6.60
C PRO A 147 15.49 22.46 -7.79
N GLY A 148 15.23 23.73 -7.53
CA GLY A 148 15.19 24.78 -8.56
C GLY A 148 13.91 24.83 -9.41
N LYS A 149 12.90 23.99 -9.13
CA LYS A 149 11.61 24.01 -9.85
C LYS A 149 10.43 24.23 -8.89
N PRO A 150 9.34 24.88 -9.34
CA PRO A 150 8.09 24.90 -8.60
C PRO A 150 7.57 23.48 -8.34
N ARG A 151 7.00 23.27 -7.16
CA ARG A 151 6.35 22.01 -6.77
C ARG A 151 5.07 21.80 -7.57
N ILE A 152 4.76 20.55 -7.90
CA ILE A 152 3.44 20.14 -8.40
C ILE A 152 2.68 19.46 -7.25
N LEU A 153 1.54 20.04 -6.90
CA LEU A 153 0.57 19.46 -5.96
C LEU A 153 -0.53 18.76 -6.74
N LEU A 154 -0.86 17.54 -6.34
CA LEU A 154 -1.91 16.72 -6.95
C LEU A 154 -2.92 16.40 -5.85
N GLU A 155 -4.19 16.64 -6.13
CA GLU A 155 -5.30 16.48 -5.18
C GLU A 155 -6.21 15.31 -5.63
N PRO A 156 -6.70 14.48 -4.70
CA PRO A 156 -6.33 14.44 -3.28
C PRO A 156 -4.87 13.97 -3.09
N PRO A 157 -4.13 14.50 -2.10
CA PRO A 157 -2.77 14.07 -1.84
C PRO A 157 -2.75 12.68 -1.22
N GLU A 158 -1.72 11.91 -1.52
CA GLU A 158 -1.38 10.73 -0.73
C GLU A 158 -0.85 11.15 0.64
N ASN A 159 -1.30 10.47 1.69
CA ASN A 159 -0.73 10.62 3.04
C ASN A 159 0.36 9.57 3.35
N HIS A 160 1.11 9.76 4.44
CA HIS A 160 2.21 8.84 4.76
C HIS A 160 1.72 7.45 5.21
N ALA A 161 0.55 7.33 5.84
CA ALA A 161 0.00 6.04 6.25
C ALA A 161 -0.32 5.15 5.03
N GLU A 162 -0.98 5.73 4.03
CA GLU A 162 -1.29 5.10 2.74
C GLU A 162 -0.03 4.61 2.03
N HIS A 163 0.96 5.50 1.90
CA HIS A 163 2.23 5.18 1.29
C HIS A 163 2.96 4.06 2.05
N CYS A 164 3.11 4.18 3.37
CA CYS A 164 3.78 3.17 4.18
C CYS A 164 3.12 1.79 4.04
N LEU A 165 1.79 1.74 4.03
CA LEU A 165 1.11 0.48 3.81
C LEU A 165 1.35 -0.09 2.41
N MET A 166 1.21 0.71 1.35
CA MET A 166 1.41 0.22 -0.02
C MET A 166 2.83 -0.30 -0.20
N VAL A 167 3.84 0.41 0.32
CA VAL A 167 5.23 -0.08 0.32
C VAL A 167 5.37 -1.39 1.09
N ALA A 168 4.67 -1.55 2.22
CA ALA A 168 4.71 -2.80 2.98
C ALA A 168 4.08 -3.98 2.22
N VAL A 169 2.90 -3.77 1.61
CA VAL A 169 2.20 -4.77 0.81
C VAL A 169 3.01 -5.16 -0.44
N TYR A 170 3.55 -4.17 -1.15
CA TYR A 170 4.42 -4.39 -2.31
C TYR A 170 5.69 -5.13 -1.91
N GLY A 171 6.29 -4.74 -0.79
CA GLY A 171 7.45 -5.38 -0.21
C GLY A 171 7.25 -6.88 -0.01
N VAL A 172 6.15 -7.28 0.65
CA VAL A 172 5.79 -8.70 0.85
C VAL A 172 5.61 -9.43 -0.48
N VAL A 173 4.86 -8.85 -1.42
CA VAL A 173 4.59 -9.46 -2.74
C VAL A 173 5.88 -9.60 -3.57
N LEU A 174 6.82 -8.68 -3.43
CA LEU A 174 8.11 -8.68 -4.13
C LEU A 174 9.17 -9.56 -3.45
N SER A 175 9.03 -9.86 -2.14
CA SER A 175 10.05 -10.60 -1.38
C SER A 175 10.51 -11.92 -2.04
N PRO A 176 9.62 -12.77 -2.61
CA PRO A 176 10.05 -14.00 -3.28
C PRO A 176 11.03 -13.76 -4.44
N PHE A 177 10.85 -12.67 -5.20
CA PHE A 177 11.74 -12.32 -6.32
C PHE A 177 13.15 -11.97 -5.83
N TYR A 178 13.26 -11.22 -4.74
CA TYR A 178 14.55 -10.82 -4.15
C TYR A 178 15.14 -11.86 -3.20
N ARG A 179 14.38 -12.90 -2.85
CA ARG A 179 14.67 -13.88 -1.78
C ARG A 179 14.83 -13.21 -0.41
N ALA A 180 13.99 -12.22 -0.16
CA ALA A 180 13.95 -11.48 1.10
C ALA A 180 13.02 -12.16 2.11
N ASP A 181 13.23 -11.91 3.40
CA ASP A 181 12.21 -12.15 4.42
C ASP A 181 11.05 -11.13 4.29
N PRO A 182 9.83 -11.55 3.91
CA PRO A 182 8.69 -10.63 3.81
C PRO A 182 8.32 -9.97 5.14
N THR A 183 8.61 -10.60 6.28
CA THR A 183 8.30 -10.05 7.59
C THR A 183 9.16 -8.84 7.88
N GLN A 184 10.49 -8.96 7.71
CA GLN A 184 11.41 -7.85 7.92
C GLN A 184 11.11 -6.67 6.97
N VAL A 185 10.82 -6.95 5.69
CA VAL A 185 10.46 -5.92 4.71
C VAL A 185 9.16 -5.20 5.09
N PHE A 186 8.12 -5.96 5.50
CA PHE A 186 6.85 -5.39 5.94
C PHE A 186 7.04 -4.43 7.12
N LEU A 187 7.76 -4.85 8.16
CA LEU A 187 7.97 -4.01 9.35
C LEU A 187 8.80 -2.76 9.05
N ALA A 188 9.86 -2.90 8.24
CA ALA A 188 10.67 -1.77 7.81
C ALA A 188 9.82 -0.76 7.03
N ALA A 189 8.98 -1.23 6.11
CA ALA A 189 8.08 -0.40 5.31
C ALA A 189 6.97 0.25 6.15
N MET A 190 6.42 -0.42 7.15
CA MET A 190 5.45 0.19 8.06
C MET A 190 6.05 1.36 8.86
N ALA A 191 7.38 1.36 9.09
CA ALA A 191 8.08 2.31 9.96
C ALA A 191 9.05 3.28 9.24
N HIS A 192 9.15 3.23 7.91
CA HIS A 192 10.19 3.99 7.19
C HIS A 192 9.98 5.52 7.23
N HIS A 193 8.72 5.98 7.36
CA HIS A 193 8.38 7.39 7.53
C HIS A 193 8.09 7.80 8.98
N PHE A 194 8.60 7.10 9.98
CA PHE A 194 8.45 7.52 11.38
C PHE A 194 8.82 8.99 11.64
N HIS A 195 9.89 9.47 11.00
CA HIS A 195 10.28 10.87 11.10
C HIS A 195 9.18 11.85 10.67
N ASN A 196 8.32 11.46 9.71
CA ASN A 196 7.22 12.28 9.21
C ASN A 196 6.01 12.33 10.14
N ALA A 197 5.97 11.57 11.23
CA ALA A 197 4.91 11.75 12.23
C ALA A 197 4.99 13.13 12.92
N ALA A 198 6.19 13.70 12.99
CA ALA A 198 6.43 15.01 13.61
C ALA A 198 7.12 16.02 12.69
N MET A 199 7.87 15.55 11.68
CA MET A 199 8.53 16.41 10.69
C MET A 199 7.62 16.57 9.47
N PRO A 200 7.13 17.79 9.17
CA PRO A 200 6.37 18.05 7.94
C PRO A 200 7.16 17.67 6.70
N ASP A 201 6.52 17.02 5.73
CA ASP A 201 7.17 16.61 4.48
C ASP A 201 7.40 17.82 3.55
N ALA A 202 8.65 18.25 3.51
CA ALA A 202 9.11 19.34 2.66
C ALA A 202 9.55 18.86 1.25
N GLY A 203 9.59 17.54 1.04
CA GLY A 203 10.09 16.90 -0.17
C GLY A 203 11.57 17.21 -0.45
N PHE A 204 12.03 16.78 -1.62
CA PHE A 204 13.46 16.79 -1.97
C PHE A 204 14.08 18.20 -1.94
N THR A 205 13.33 19.22 -2.37
CA THR A 205 13.81 20.61 -2.29
C THR A 205 14.03 21.06 -0.85
N GLY A 206 13.13 20.70 0.07
CA GLY A 206 13.27 21.04 1.48
C GLY A 206 14.41 20.29 2.15
N GLU A 207 14.55 19.00 1.86
CA GLU A 207 15.67 18.16 2.31
C GLU A 207 17.02 18.75 1.90
N MET A 208 17.16 19.22 0.65
CA MET A 208 18.38 19.87 0.17
C MET A 208 18.69 21.18 0.90
N LEU A 209 17.65 21.95 1.27
CA LEU A 209 17.82 23.20 2.02
C LEU A 209 18.18 22.97 3.49
N LEU A 210 17.76 21.85 4.08
CA LEU A 210 18.13 21.47 5.45
C LEU A 210 19.61 21.06 5.55
N GLY A 211 20.20 20.55 4.46
CA GLY A 211 21.62 20.21 4.40
C GLY A 211 22.04 19.29 5.55
N ASP A 212 23.12 19.65 6.23
CA ASP A 212 23.69 18.87 7.35
C ASP A 212 22.73 18.72 8.56
N HIS A 213 21.66 19.52 8.62
CA HIS A 213 20.64 19.41 9.67
C HIS A 213 19.60 18.32 9.42
N LEU A 214 19.49 17.80 8.19
CA LEU A 214 18.45 16.83 7.82
C LEU A 214 18.54 15.55 8.66
N LEU A 215 19.69 14.87 8.64
CA LEU A 215 19.85 13.58 9.33
C LEU A 215 19.65 13.69 10.85
N PRO A 216 20.21 14.71 11.55
CA PRO A 216 19.93 14.91 12.97
C PRO A 216 18.44 15.13 13.29
N ILE A 217 17.72 15.88 12.45
CA ILE A 217 16.27 16.11 12.64
C ILE A 217 15.51 14.81 12.43
N MET A 218 15.75 14.11 11.31
CA MET A 218 15.09 12.83 11.01
C MET A 218 15.34 11.78 12.10
N ALA A 219 16.57 11.68 12.61
CA ALA A 219 16.90 10.77 13.70
C ALA A 219 16.12 11.10 14.97
N ARG A 220 16.03 12.39 15.33
CA ARG A 220 15.29 12.84 16.52
C ARG A 220 13.79 12.59 16.39
N THR A 221 13.18 12.93 15.26
CA THR A 221 11.73 12.75 15.08
C THR A 221 11.35 11.29 14.88
N THR A 222 12.24 10.47 14.30
CA THR A 222 12.10 9.01 14.31
C THR A 222 12.07 8.49 15.75
N GLN A 223 12.97 8.96 16.61
CA GLN A 223 13.03 8.52 18.00
C GLN A 223 11.73 8.83 18.75
N TRP A 224 11.08 9.97 18.48
CA TRP A 224 9.79 10.29 19.09
C TRP A 224 8.71 9.26 18.77
N ALA A 225 8.62 8.81 17.51
CA ALA A 225 7.67 7.75 17.13
C ALA A 225 8.04 6.40 17.77
N LEU A 226 9.33 6.06 17.83
CA LEU A 226 9.80 4.84 18.53
C LEU A 226 9.50 4.88 20.03
N ASP A 227 9.54 6.07 20.64
CA ASP A 227 9.29 6.25 22.07
C ASP A 227 7.85 5.94 22.49
N GLU A 228 6.91 5.95 21.54
CA GLU A 228 5.51 5.56 21.75
C GLU A 228 5.29 4.04 21.80
N LEU A 229 6.28 3.25 21.35
CA LEU A 229 6.21 1.79 21.34
C LEU A 229 6.70 1.19 22.66
N ASP A 230 6.10 0.06 23.04
CA ASP A 230 6.63 -0.77 24.12
C ASP A 230 8.06 -1.27 23.78
N PRO A 231 8.88 -1.59 24.79
CA PRO A 231 10.29 -1.92 24.55
C PRO A 231 10.54 -3.08 23.57
N ALA A 232 9.69 -4.12 23.59
CA ALA A 232 9.90 -5.31 22.76
C ALA A 232 9.54 -5.04 21.29
N LEU A 233 8.43 -4.33 21.06
CA LEU A 233 8.05 -3.90 19.72
C LEU A 233 9.02 -2.84 19.17
N ARG A 234 9.51 -1.92 20.02
CA ARG A 234 10.54 -0.94 19.65
C ARG A 234 11.81 -1.60 19.14
N GLU A 235 12.37 -2.54 19.88
CA GLU A 235 13.56 -3.29 19.47
C GLU A 235 13.33 -4.01 18.12
N THR A 236 12.13 -4.57 17.95
CA THR A 236 11.73 -5.23 16.70
C THR A 236 11.70 -4.24 15.53
N MET A 237 11.14 -3.05 15.72
CA MET A 237 11.12 -2.00 14.70
C MET A 237 12.52 -1.46 14.39
N GLU A 238 13.36 -1.24 15.40
CA GLU A 238 14.75 -0.79 15.22
C GLU A 238 15.56 -1.79 14.36
N ARG A 239 15.42 -3.09 14.64
CA ARG A 239 16.05 -4.14 13.83
C ARG A 239 15.51 -4.18 12.40
N ALA A 240 14.21 -4.06 12.21
CA ALA A 240 13.62 -4.06 10.86
C ALA A 240 14.12 -2.84 10.06
N ARG A 241 14.15 -1.65 10.66
CA ARG A 241 14.59 -0.41 10.02
C ARG A 241 16.07 -0.38 9.64
N ALA A 242 16.88 -1.33 10.10
CA ALA A 242 18.28 -1.44 9.72
C ALA A 242 18.49 -1.73 8.22
N ILE A 243 17.45 -2.17 7.49
CA ILE A 243 17.52 -2.42 6.04
C ILE A 243 17.30 -1.16 5.18
N LEU A 244 16.83 -0.05 5.78
CA LEU A 244 16.43 1.17 5.06
C LEU A 244 17.58 1.99 4.42
N PRO A 245 18.83 1.97 4.93
CA PRO A 245 19.89 2.83 4.39
C PRO A 245 20.36 2.50 2.97
N ASP A 246 20.30 1.23 2.54
CA ASP A 246 20.84 0.79 1.26
C ASP A 246 20.22 -0.53 0.74
N ASP A 247 20.58 -0.90 -0.49
CA ASP A 247 20.10 -2.09 -1.21
C ASP A 247 21.10 -3.27 -1.17
N ALA A 248 22.02 -3.29 -0.20
CA ALA A 248 23.03 -4.35 -0.10
C ALA A 248 22.42 -5.71 0.27
N THR A 249 21.29 -5.71 0.98
CA THR A 249 20.56 -6.93 1.41
C THR A 249 19.40 -7.27 0.47
N ALA A 250 18.90 -8.51 0.55
CA ALA A 250 17.71 -8.91 -0.21
C ALA A 250 16.48 -8.10 0.23
N GLU A 251 16.36 -7.88 1.54
CA GLU A 251 15.33 -7.09 2.19
C GLU A 251 15.40 -5.63 1.76
N GLY A 252 16.59 -5.02 1.76
CA GLY A 252 16.82 -3.66 1.28
C GLY A 252 16.39 -3.48 -0.18
N ARG A 253 16.76 -4.42 -1.07
CA ARG A 253 16.29 -4.40 -2.47
C ARG A 253 14.77 -4.51 -2.59
N ALA A 254 14.15 -5.40 -1.84
CA ALA A 254 12.69 -5.55 -1.85
C ALA A 254 11.98 -4.29 -1.37
N PHE A 255 12.47 -3.68 -0.28
CA PHE A 255 11.97 -2.42 0.25
C PHE A 255 12.13 -1.26 -0.75
N HIS A 256 13.33 -1.03 -1.28
CA HIS A 256 13.59 0.08 -2.19
C HIS A 256 12.84 -0.08 -3.53
N ALA A 257 12.66 -1.31 -4.01
CA ALA A 257 11.82 -1.57 -5.17
C ALA A 257 10.35 -1.21 -4.89
N ALA A 258 9.83 -1.61 -3.73
CA ALA A 258 8.47 -1.27 -3.31
C ALA A 258 8.25 0.25 -3.19
N ASP A 259 9.14 0.97 -2.49
CA ASP A 259 9.07 2.45 -2.35
C ASP A 259 9.13 3.15 -3.69
N CYS A 260 10.08 2.76 -4.56
CA CYS A 260 10.23 3.35 -5.88
C CYS A 260 8.99 3.12 -6.75
N ILE A 261 8.46 1.90 -6.78
CA ILE A 261 7.27 1.57 -7.55
C ILE A 261 6.06 2.36 -7.06
N ASP A 262 5.80 2.39 -5.75
CA ASP A 262 4.66 3.11 -5.20
C ASP A 262 4.70 4.60 -5.52
N ARG A 263 5.86 5.26 -5.34
CA ARG A 263 6.04 6.68 -5.66
C ARG A 263 5.75 6.99 -7.13
N VAL A 264 6.13 6.11 -8.05
CA VAL A 264 5.87 6.29 -9.48
C VAL A 264 4.39 6.00 -9.80
N LEU A 265 3.80 4.95 -9.23
CA LEU A 265 2.40 4.61 -9.42
C LEU A 265 1.46 5.69 -8.88
N GLN A 266 1.84 6.34 -7.78
CA GLN A 266 1.12 7.50 -7.25
C GLN A 266 0.94 8.59 -8.31
N ILE A 267 2.00 8.92 -9.06
CA ILE A 267 1.94 9.93 -10.13
C ILE A 267 1.26 9.38 -11.37
N ALA A 268 1.53 8.12 -11.72
CA ALA A 268 0.93 7.46 -12.88
C ALA A 268 -0.60 7.49 -12.81
N GLN A 269 -1.19 7.34 -11.61
CA GLN A 269 -2.63 7.42 -11.42
C GLN A 269 -3.20 8.79 -11.84
N HIS A 270 -2.58 9.89 -11.42
CA HIS A 270 -3.05 11.23 -11.81
C HIS A 270 -2.91 11.48 -13.31
N LEU A 271 -1.83 10.96 -13.92
CA LEU A 271 -1.63 11.06 -15.36
C LEU A 271 -2.65 10.21 -16.13
N GLN A 272 -2.98 9.02 -15.62
CA GLN A 272 -3.99 8.14 -16.21
C GLN A 272 -5.36 8.82 -16.19
N ALA A 273 -5.78 9.36 -15.04
CA ALA A 273 -7.04 10.10 -14.91
C ALA A 273 -7.10 11.30 -15.87
N ALA A 274 -6.01 12.04 -16.03
CA ALA A 274 -5.92 13.17 -16.97
C ALA A 274 -5.97 12.76 -18.45
N SER A 275 -5.74 11.48 -18.76
CA SER A 275 -5.72 10.93 -20.12
C SER A 275 -6.97 10.12 -20.50
N LEU A 276 -7.97 10.05 -19.61
CA LEU A 276 -9.20 9.29 -19.86
C LEU A 276 -9.98 9.82 -21.06
N THR A 277 -10.54 8.89 -21.84
CA THR A 277 -11.39 9.19 -22.99
C THR A 277 -12.74 8.47 -22.84
N MET A 278 -13.78 8.98 -23.51
CA MET A 278 -15.10 8.33 -23.49
C MET A 278 -15.08 6.92 -24.08
N GLY A 279 -14.25 6.66 -25.11
CA GLY A 279 -14.10 5.32 -25.67
C GLY A 279 -13.56 4.34 -24.64
N THR A 280 -12.54 4.72 -23.87
CA THR A 280 -12.06 3.89 -22.76
C THR A 280 -13.15 3.63 -21.71
N VAL A 281 -13.92 4.65 -21.36
CA VAL A 281 -14.95 4.54 -20.31
C VAL A 281 -16.15 3.68 -20.75
N LEU A 282 -16.59 3.81 -21.99
CA LEU A 282 -17.80 3.15 -22.48
C LEU A 282 -17.53 1.82 -23.16
N ASP A 283 -16.46 1.73 -23.95
CA ASP A 283 -16.16 0.56 -24.76
C ASP A 283 -15.29 -0.44 -23.99
N ASP A 284 -14.21 0.04 -23.36
CA ASP A 284 -13.25 -0.86 -22.68
C ASP A 284 -13.71 -1.22 -21.25
N MET A 285 -14.18 -0.23 -20.50
CA MET A 285 -14.60 -0.40 -19.10
C MET A 285 -16.09 -0.72 -18.95
N GLU A 286 -16.84 -0.70 -20.06
CA GLU A 286 -18.28 -0.97 -20.11
C GLU A 286 -19.09 -0.21 -19.05
N LEU A 287 -18.85 1.08 -18.82
CA LEU A 287 -19.56 1.88 -17.79
C LEU A 287 -21.09 1.66 -17.82
N VAL A 288 -21.65 1.49 -19.02
CA VAL A 288 -23.01 0.95 -19.19
C VAL A 288 -22.93 -0.57 -19.28
N HIS A 289 -22.95 -1.23 -18.13
CA HIS A 289 -22.78 -2.68 -18.06
C HIS A 289 -23.92 -3.47 -18.70
N ALA A 290 -23.62 -4.70 -19.14
CA ALA A 290 -24.64 -5.65 -19.54
C ALA A 290 -25.63 -5.91 -18.39
N GLY A 291 -26.93 -5.85 -18.71
CA GLY A 291 -27.98 -6.06 -17.72
C GLY A 291 -29.38 -6.05 -18.35
N PRO A 292 -30.44 -6.32 -17.57
CA PRO A 292 -31.81 -6.50 -18.09
C PRO A 292 -32.34 -5.32 -18.90
N VAL A 293 -31.80 -4.12 -18.64
CA VAL A 293 -32.23 -2.85 -19.26
C VAL A 293 -31.20 -2.25 -20.21
N LYS A 294 -30.12 -2.98 -20.56
CA LYS A 294 -29.03 -2.48 -21.45
C LYS A 294 -29.57 -1.90 -22.75
N SER A 295 -30.52 -2.58 -23.39
CA SER A 295 -31.11 -2.09 -24.65
C SER A 295 -31.82 -0.74 -24.51
N PHE A 296 -32.38 -0.43 -23.35
CA PHE A 296 -32.96 0.87 -23.07
C PHE A 296 -31.86 1.92 -22.84
N HIS A 297 -30.83 1.60 -22.06
CA HIS A 297 -29.69 2.50 -21.85
C HIS A 297 -28.99 2.88 -23.17
N ASP A 298 -28.81 1.91 -24.08
CA ASP A 298 -28.21 2.14 -25.39
C ASP A 298 -29.04 3.08 -26.25
N ARG A 299 -30.38 2.95 -26.21
CA ARG A 299 -31.28 3.90 -26.88
C ARG A 299 -31.19 5.29 -26.27
N VAL A 300 -31.12 5.40 -24.93
CA VAL A 300 -30.97 6.69 -24.25
C VAL A 300 -29.69 7.39 -24.71
N LEU A 301 -28.55 6.69 -24.77
CA LEU A 301 -27.30 7.28 -25.23
C LEU A 301 -27.37 7.71 -26.71
N ALA A 302 -27.92 6.85 -27.57
CA ALA A 302 -28.11 7.15 -28.99
C ALA A 302 -29.03 8.36 -29.22
N ASP A 303 -30.18 8.43 -28.55
CA ASP A 303 -31.15 9.52 -28.69
C ASP A 303 -30.59 10.85 -28.16
N MET A 304 -29.82 10.80 -27.07
CA MET A 304 -29.14 11.97 -26.49
C MET A 304 -27.88 12.38 -27.26
N ARG A 305 -27.43 11.57 -28.23
CA ARG A 305 -26.17 11.76 -28.98
C ARG A 305 -24.96 11.89 -28.06
N ILE A 306 -25.00 11.16 -26.95
CA ILE A 306 -23.85 10.99 -26.06
C ILE A 306 -23.05 9.83 -26.68
N PRO A 307 -21.73 9.99 -26.88
CA PRO A 307 -20.89 8.89 -27.35
C PRO A 307 -21.05 7.66 -26.47
#